data_AF-A0A386UTP8-F1
#
_entry.id   AF-A0A386UTP8-F1
#
_cell.length_a   1.000
_cell.length_b   1.000
_cell.length_c   1.000
_cell.angle_alpha   90.00
_cell.angle_beta   90.00
_cell.angle_gamma   90.00
#
_symmetry.space_group_name_H-M   'P 1'
#
loop_
_entity.id
_entity.type
_entity.pdbx_description
1 polymer ?
#
loop_
_entity_poly.entity_id
_entity_poly.type
_entity_poly.pdbx_seq_one_letter_code
_entity_poly.pdbx_strand_id
1 'polypeptide(L)'
;MKIETNTPLSFPLKDGYEFFPLGDAVSDADMIVLMLQKNWGGKNVNQIKAMTRWISMYPKEVPCYIIGCETTIPGKELERYLHREREDAVRGLCDEVLSRSNSIGVRGEITYRYLTEILEYNQDQVDLIYISDSKDAAERIRGFLRKNGCKLQSYVSSMAAFQAAPRKFAYERNPDFQKEIIINPPYVTKSDTGVRLNADVEIDGQVKTLWCETDEAYRQYLLSERVDAFLCVMVPLAMRSGRDIICRAPVTEQFLHNLTEILIPQLSAHDPRLHRTTIVAAGDASALIAGNAVATGMSCGVDSFYTASLYKSSPLKSMNLTHLYVGNYLYGNKGEIYDRAELVAQDMGIPLVRTSTNINHELSLPHLPTHFFKTMFGVLSLRKLFKVYYYSTTEDFSHFNLIANGTADTSHIELLLLYTFTCSDLQIITGGVKSERVEKTRELCKFDTATKFLNVCLNPFGSMNCGKCGKCRRTLLTLDMLDSLDRFRDVFPIDEYRETRFESLVYLFSHKRSSYLAGVFQHFMETEPLLMKKAEKEFMRRSGKEKVPVLQSDGVDA
;
A
#
# COMPACT_ATOMS: atom_id res chain seq x y z
N MET A 1 -19.56 15.85 -10.77
CA MET A 1 -18.67 17.00 -10.51
C MET A 1 -17.24 16.52 -10.62
N LYS A 2 -16.47 17.10 -11.55
CA LYS A 2 -15.05 16.83 -11.75
C LYS A 2 -14.23 17.76 -10.87
N ILE A 3 -13.43 17.20 -9.99
CA ILE A 3 -12.69 17.93 -8.96
C ILE A 3 -11.21 17.68 -9.14
N GLU A 4 -10.47 18.75 -9.38
CA GLU A 4 -9.03 18.69 -9.53
C GLU A 4 -8.35 18.86 -8.18
N THR A 5 -7.38 18.01 -7.87
CA THR A 5 -6.73 18.04 -6.56
C THR A 5 -5.30 17.52 -6.61
N ASN A 6 -4.46 18.01 -5.70
CA ASN A 6 -3.12 17.49 -5.50
C ASN A 6 -3.10 16.11 -4.79
N THR A 7 -4.23 15.68 -4.22
CA THR A 7 -4.35 14.39 -3.50
C THR A 7 -5.65 13.64 -3.81
N PRO A 8 -5.88 13.18 -5.06
CA PRO A 8 -7.13 12.51 -5.44
C PRO A 8 -7.41 11.25 -4.60
N LEU A 9 -6.36 10.56 -4.16
CA LEU A 9 -6.45 9.36 -3.31
C LEU A 9 -6.95 9.63 -1.87
N SER A 10 -6.99 10.89 -1.43
CA SER A 10 -7.49 11.24 -0.09
C SER A 10 -9.02 11.22 0.00
N PHE A 11 -9.70 11.22 -1.14
CA PHE A 11 -11.15 11.32 -1.20
C PHE A 11 -11.77 9.93 -1.44
N PRO A 12 -12.69 9.47 -0.57
CA PRO A 12 -13.44 8.24 -0.82
C PRO A 12 -14.37 8.42 -2.03
N LEU A 13 -14.63 7.35 -2.77
CA LEU A 13 -15.58 7.38 -3.89
C LEU A 13 -17.00 7.65 -3.37
N LYS A 14 -17.69 8.60 -4.02
CA LYS A 14 -19.13 8.85 -3.82
C LYS A 14 -19.79 9.25 -5.12
N ASP A 15 -21.04 8.84 -5.30
CA ASP A 15 -21.81 9.16 -6.49
C ASP A 15 -21.88 10.67 -6.75
N GLY A 16 -21.69 11.05 -8.02
CA GLY A 16 -21.72 12.44 -8.46
C GLY A 16 -20.41 13.22 -8.27
N TYR A 17 -19.34 12.61 -7.75
CA TYR A 17 -18.03 13.24 -7.59
C TYR A 17 -16.90 12.39 -8.18
N GLU A 18 -16.05 13.02 -8.97
CA GLU A 18 -14.87 12.41 -9.58
C GLU A 18 -13.66 13.28 -9.25
N PHE A 19 -12.56 12.67 -8.81
CA PHE A 19 -11.35 13.39 -8.39
C PHE A 19 -10.20 13.09 -9.34
N PHE A 20 -9.62 14.14 -9.91
CA PHE A 20 -8.57 14.09 -10.90
C PHE A 20 -7.28 14.72 -10.36
N PRO A 21 -6.10 14.25 -10.79
CA PRO A 21 -4.83 14.90 -10.48
C PRO A 21 -4.77 16.32 -11.08
N LEU A 22 -4.37 17.28 -10.26
CA LEU A 22 -4.21 18.68 -10.68
C LEU A 22 -3.43 18.80 -12.01
N GLY A 23 -4.11 19.29 -13.03
CA GLY A 23 -3.63 19.56 -14.38
C GLY A 23 -4.25 18.67 -15.46
N ASP A 24 -5.19 17.77 -15.14
CA ASP A 24 -5.75 16.82 -16.11
C ASP A 24 -7.03 17.28 -16.79
N ALA A 25 -8.07 17.63 -16.03
CA ALA A 25 -9.36 18.09 -16.58
C ALA A 25 -9.39 19.62 -16.71
N VAL A 26 -8.34 20.21 -17.28
CA VAL A 26 -8.18 21.68 -17.34
C VAL A 26 -9.37 22.38 -18.01
N SER A 27 -9.94 21.77 -19.03
CA SER A 27 -11.06 22.32 -19.81
C SER A 27 -12.44 22.15 -19.18
N ASP A 28 -12.61 21.22 -18.23
CA ASP A 28 -13.92 20.74 -17.77
C ASP A 28 -14.00 20.47 -16.26
N ALA A 29 -13.03 20.97 -15.49
CA ALA A 29 -13.07 20.95 -14.04
C ALA A 29 -14.19 21.85 -13.49
N ASP A 30 -15.00 21.31 -12.57
CA ASP A 30 -16.02 22.08 -11.85
C ASP A 30 -15.41 22.87 -10.68
N MET A 31 -14.25 22.43 -10.17
CA MET A 31 -13.63 22.95 -8.94
C MET A 31 -12.21 22.41 -8.76
N ILE A 32 -11.36 23.18 -8.09
CA ILE A 32 -10.03 22.78 -7.63
C ILE A 32 -10.02 22.73 -6.09
N VAL A 33 -9.47 21.66 -5.51
CA VAL A 33 -9.31 21.49 -4.06
C VAL A 33 -7.90 21.05 -3.73
N LEU A 34 -7.20 21.86 -2.95
CA LEU A 34 -5.83 21.63 -2.53
C LEU A 34 -5.80 21.26 -1.06
N MET A 35 -5.34 20.05 -0.75
CA MET A 35 -5.10 19.61 0.62
C MET A 35 -3.59 19.50 0.83
N LEU A 36 -3.05 20.47 1.55
CA LEU A 36 -1.61 20.69 1.61
C LEU A 36 -1.06 20.22 2.97
N GLN A 37 0.12 19.64 2.90
CA GLN A 37 0.82 19.12 4.07
C GLN A 37 1.64 20.25 4.68
N LYS A 38 2.97 20.10 4.72
CA LYS A 38 3.92 21.13 5.13
C LYS A 38 4.56 21.69 3.87
N ASN A 39 3.83 22.58 3.21
CA ASN A 39 4.17 23.04 1.87
C ASN A 39 4.83 24.41 1.86
N TRP A 40 4.80 25.20 2.94
CA TRP A 40 5.37 26.56 2.97
C TRP A 40 6.75 26.65 3.61
N GLY A 41 7.58 25.62 3.48
CA GLY A 41 9.01 25.67 3.83
C GLY A 41 9.85 26.20 2.67
N GLY A 42 11.03 26.77 2.96
CA GLY A 42 11.94 27.29 1.92
C GLY A 42 12.39 26.23 0.89
N LYS A 43 12.42 24.95 1.27
CA LYS A 43 12.74 23.84 0.35
C LYS A 43 11.64 23.53 -0.68
N ASN A 44 10.45 24.12 -0.55
CA ASN A 44 9.28 23.81 -1.37
C ASN A 44 8.93 24.92 -2.37
N VAL A 45 9.78 25.95 -2.53
CA VAL A 45 9.51 27.11 -3.40
C VAL A 45 9.08 26.68 -4.82
N ASN A 46 9.81 25.74 -5.43
CA ASN A 46 9.48 25.23 -6.77
C ASN A 46 8.12 24.53 -6.81
N GLN A 47 7.81 23.74 -5.77
CA GLN A 47 6.51 23.07 -5.64
C GLN A 47 5.35 24.07 -5.56
N ILE A 48 5.50 25.13 -4.76
CA ILE A 48 4.49 26.18 -4.64
C ILE A 48 4.30 26.88 -5.99
N LYS A 49 5.39 27.30 -6.65
CA LYS A 49 5.34 27.95 -7.97
C LYS A 49 4.68 27.07 -9.03
N ALA A 50 4.95 25.77 -9.03
CA ALA A 50 4.33 24.83 -9.95
C ALA A 50 2.82 24.68 -9.72
N MET A 51 2.39 24.58 -8.45
CA MET A 51 0.97 24.56 -8.14
C MET A 51 0.26 25.82 -8.63
N THR A 52 0.84 27.00 -8.38
CA THR A 52 0.31 28.27 -8.89
C THR A 52 0.19 28.24 -10.41
N ARG A 53 1.23 27.76 -11.11
CA ARG A 53 1.21 27.59 -12.56
C ARG A 53 0.07 26.68 -13.02
N TRP A 54 -0.12 25.52 -12.40
CA TRP A 54 -1.21 24.62 -12.79
C TRP A 54 -2.58 25.22 -12.55
N ILE A 55 -2.82 25.85 -11.39
CA ILE A 55 -4.10 26.52 -11.10
C ILE A 55 -4.38 27.61 -12.14
N SER A 56 -3.34 28.35 -12.56
CA SER A 56 -3.49 29.40 -13.57
C SER A 56 -3.87 28.90 -14.96
N MET A 57 -3.71 27.60 -15.26
CA MET A 57 -4.12 27.01 -16.53
C MET A 57 -5.64 26.83 -16.64
N TYR A 58 -6.36 26.80 -15.51
CA TYR A 58 -7.81 26.63 -15.49
C TYR A 58 -8.54 27.95 -15.76
N PRO A 59 -9.73 27.90 -16.41
CA PRO A 59 -10.60 29.07 -16.56
C PRO A 59 -10.82 29.78 -15.22
N LYS A 60 -10.83 31.12 -15.22
CA LYS A 60 -10.79 31.92 -13.97
C LYS A 60 -12.04 31.75 -13.10
N GLU A 61 -13.15 31.38 -13.71
CA GLU A 61 -14.42 31.06 -13.07
C GLU A 61 -14.41 29.73 -12.30
N VAL A 62 -13.44 28.85 -12.53
CA VAL A 62 -13.32 27.59 -11.79
C VAL A 62 -12.89 27.91 -10.35
N PRO A 63 -13.72 27.61 -9.35
CA PRO A 63 -13.40 27.92 -7.96
C PRO A 63 -12.23 27.06 -7.47
N CYS A 64 -11.36 27.63 -6.64
CA CYS A 64 -10.19 26.95 -6.11
C CYS A 64 -10.11 27.13 -4.59
N TYR A 65 -9.91 26.04 -3.85
CA TYR A 65 -9.91 26.06 -2.40
C TYR A 65 -8.64 25.43 -1.83
N ILE A 66 -7.92 26.16 -0.97
CA ILE A 66 -6.90 25.58 -0.10
C ILE A 66 -7.58 25.15 1.20
N ILE A 67 -7.62 23.84 1.43
CA ILE A 67 -8.14 23.21 2.65
C ILE A 67 -6.94 22.67 3.42
N GLY A 68 -6.33 23.58 4.19
CA GLY A 68 -5.21 23.26 5.07
C GLY A 68 -3.89 23.36 4.35
N CYS A 69 -3.03 24.18 4.93
CA CYS A 69 -1.64 24.39 4.57
C CYS A 69 -0.89 24.74 5.86
N GLU A 70 0.41 24.46 5.90
CA GLU A 70 1.19 24.64 7.13
C GLU A 70 2.60 25.16 6.82
N THR A 71 2.99 26.20 7.55
CA THR A 71 4.38 26.66 7.61
C THR A 71 5.14 25.95 8.73
N THR A 72 6.42 25.68 8.53
CA THR A 72 7.28 25.04 9.55
C THR A 72 8.28 26.06 10.07
N ILE A 73 7.81 26.92 10.98
CA ILE A 73 8.64 27.94 11.64
C ILE A 73 8.85 27.51 13.10
N PRO A 74 10.10 27.30 13.54
CA PRO A 74 10.40 26.99 14.94
C PRO A 74 10.05 28.16 15.86
N GLY A 75 9.16 27.92 16.83
CA GLY A 75 8.77 28.91 17.84
C GLY A 75 7.83 30.01 17.33
N LYS A 76 7.72 31.11 18.09
CA LYS A 76 6.87 32.28 17.74
C LYS A 76 7.62 33.37 16.97
N GLU A 77 8.88 33.15 16.59
CA GLU A 77 9.77 34.14 15.98
C GLU A 77 9.67 34.16 14.45
N LEU A 78 8.51 34.54 13.92
CA LEU A 78 8.21 34.53 12.47
C LEU A 78 9.23 35.29 11.61
N GLU A 79 9.70 36.44 12.09
CA GLU A 79 10.60 37.36 11.39
C GLU A 79 12.01 36.77 11.15
N ARG A 80 12.45 35.83 11.99
CA ARG A 80 13.79 35.22 11.87
C ARG A 80 13.90 34.21 10.73
N TYR A 81 12.77 33.80 10.15
CA TYR A 81 12.70 32.75 9.14
C TYR A 81 12.23 33.26 7.78
N LEU A 82 12.30 34.57 7.53
CA LEU A 82 11.97 35.17 6.22
C LEU A 82 12.89 34.64 5.12
N HIS A 83 12.32 34.36 3.96
CA HIS A 83 13.03 33.86 2.80
C HIS A 83 12.34 34.39 1.54
N ARG A 84 12.82 35.50 0.98
CA ARG A 84 12.10 36.32 -0.01
C ARG A 84 11.40 35.51 -1.12
N GLU A 85 12.11 34.57 -1.75
CA GLU A 85 11.53 33.76 -2.83
C GLU A 85 10.36 32.86 -2.37
N ARG A 86 10.35 32.47 -1.09
CA ARG A 86 9.28 31.69 -0.47
C ARG A 86 8.09 32.59 -0.21
N GLU A 87 8.29 33.79 0.34
CA GLU A 87 7.20 34.74 0.52
C GLU A 87 6.55 35.08 -0.83
N ASP A 88 7.35 35.37 -1.86
CA ASP A 88 6.86 35.67 -3.20
C ASP A 88 6.07 34.49 -3.79
N ALA A 89 6.57 33.26 -3.63
CA ALA A 89 5.87 32.06 -4.10
C ALA A 89 4.56 31.82 -3.34
N VAL A 90 4.56 31.96 -2.01
CA VAL A 90 3.35 31.79 -1.19
C VAL A 90 2.32 32.86 -1.53
N ARG A 91 2.73 34.12 -1.68
CA ARG A 91 1.84 35.21 -2.11
C ARG A 91 1.21 34.89 -3.46
N GLY A 92 2.01 34.51 -4.45
CA GLY A 92 1.49 34.15 -5.77
C GLY A 92 0.47 33.01 -5.75
N LEU A 93 0.68 31.98 -4.92
CA LEU A 93 -0.32 30.92 -4.72
C LEU A 93 -1.59 31.44 -4.02
N CYS A 94 -1.43 32.20 -2.94
CA CYS A 94 -2.56 32.73 -2.15
C CYS A 94 -3.42 33.68 -2.99
N ASP A 95 -2.80 34.58 -3.75
CA ASP A 95 -3.49 35.53 -4.63
C ASP A 95 -4.27 34.83 -5.74
N GLU A 96 -3.66 33.82 -6.38
CA GLU A 96 -4.37 33.02 -7.40
C GLU A 96 -5.59 32.32 -6.81
N VAL A 97 -5.49 31.78 -5.59
CA VAL A 97 -6.60 31.12 -4.90
C VAL A 97 -7.67 32.11 -4.45
N LEU A 98 -7.28 33.24 -3.84
CA LEU A 98 -8.20 34.29 -3.40
C LEU A 98 -8.88 35.01 -4.56
N SER A 99 -8.33 34.94 -5.78
CA SER A 99 -9.06 35.38 -6.98
C SER A 99 -10.26 34.48 -7.33
N ARG A 100 -10.36 33.30 -6.70
CA ARG A 100 -11.34 32.23 -6.96
C ARG A 100 -12.09 31.77 -5.70
N SER A 101 -11.76 32.31 -4.53
CA SER A 101 -12.38 31.99 -3.23
C SER A 101 -12.38 33.19 -2.29
N ASN A 102 -13.19 33.13 -1.23
CA ASN A 102 -13.28 34.22 -0.25
C ASN A 102 -12.14 34.18 0.78
N SER A 103 -11.57 33.00 1.04
CA SER A 103 -10.53 32.81 2.03
C SER A 103 -9.67 31.56 1.80
N ILE A 104 -8.58 31.47 2.57
CA ILE A 104 -7.61 30.37 2.59
C ILE A 104 -7.73 29.62 3.91
N GLY A 105 -7.89 28.29 3.86
CA GLY A 105 -7.91 27.46 5.05
C GLY A 105 -6.50 27.08 5.51
N VAL A 106 -6.11 27.47 6.72
CA VAL A 106 -4.78 27.21 7.29
C VAL A 106 -4.80 26.22 8.45
N ARG A 107 -3.68 25.50 8.62
CA ARG A 107 -3.44 24.59 9.74
C ARG A 107 -2.48 25.22 10.74
N GLY A 108 -2.93 25.37 11.97
CA GLY A 108 -2.17 25.91 13.10
C GLY A 108 -2.05 27.44 13.12
N GLU A 109 -1.91 27.99 14.33
CA GLU A 109 -1.85 29.44 14.57
C GLU A 109 -0.61 30.10 13.96
N ILE A 110 0.51 29.38 13.88
CA ILE A 110 1.75 29.89 13.28
C ILE A 110 1.52 30.25 11.81
N THR A 111 0.84 29.37 11.07
CA THR A 111 0.50 29.60 9.65
C THR A 111 -0.48 30.75 9.48
N TYR A 112 -1.48 30.85 10.37
CA TYR A 112 -2.41 31.97 10.39
C TYR A 112 -1.68 33.31 10.54
N ARG A 113 -0.86 33.44 11.59
CA ARG A 113 -0.06 34.64 11.86
C ARG A 113 0.93 34.94 10.74
N TYR A 114 1.54 33.92 10.14
CA TYR A 114 2.42 34.10 9.00
C TYR A 114 1.70 34.78 7.82
N LEU A 115 0.48 34.37 7.48
CA LEU A 115 -0.26 35.03 6.40
C LEU A 115 -0.73 36.44 6.76
N THR A 116 -1.20 36.65 7.98
CA THR A 116 -1.83 37.93 8.37
C THR A 116 -0.82 38.98 8.84
N GLU A 117 0.22 38.60 9.56
CA GLU A 117 1.22 39.52 10.14
C GLU A 117 2.44 39.72 9.23
N ILE A 118 2.87 38.69 8.49
CA ILE A 118 4.06 38.77 7.63
C ILE A 118 3.69 39.02 6.17
N LEU A 119 2.69 38.30 5.66
CA LEU A 119 2.19 38.51 4.30
C LEU A 119 1.07 39.54 4.21
N GLU A 120 0.62 40.10 5.33
CA GLU A 120 -0.34 41.21 5.39
C GLU A 120 -1.70 40.91 4.73
N TYR A 121 -2.11 39.64 4.66
CA TYR A 121 -3.47 39.29 4.23
C TYR A 121 -4.50 39.71 5.30
N ASN A 122 -5.68 40.15 4.85
CA ASN A 122 -6.76 40.49 5.77
C ASN A 122 -7.18 39.26 6.59
N GLN A 123 -7.51 39.46 7.86
CA GLN A 123 -7.93 38.38 8.75
C GLN A 123 -9.16 37.63 8.21
N ASP A 124 -10.07 38.33 7.52
CA ASP A 124 -11.25 37.71 6.90
C ASP A 124 -10.90 36.83 5.69
N GLN A 125 -9.71 36.98 5.11
CA GLN A 125 -9.22 36.16 3.98
C GLN A 125 -8.48 34.90 4.44
N VAL A 126 -8.29 34.69 5.74
CA VAL A 126 -7.56 33.53 6.29
C VAL A 126 -8.40 32.86 7.36
N ASP A 127 -8.74 31.59 7.18
CA ASP A 127 -9.53 30.82 8.15
C ASP A 127 -8.67 29.75 8.83
N LEU A 128 -8.64 29.77 10.16
CA LEU A 128 -7.98 28.73 10.95
C LEU A 128 -8.88 27.48 11.05
N ILE A 129 -8.66 26.52 10.14
CA ILE A 129 -9.52 25.34 9.98
C ILE A 129 -9.11 24.14 10.83
N TYR A 130 -7.87 24.10 11.33
CA TYR A 130 -7.37 23.02 12.18
C TYR A 130 -6.34 23.50 13.21
N ILE A 131 -6.45 22.96 14.43
CA ILE A 131 -5.51 23.13 15.56
C ILE A 131 -5.35 21.76 16.22
N SER A 132 -4.13 21.36 16.60
CA SER A 132 -3.79 20.01 17.10
C SER A 132 -4.59 19.54 18.33
N ASP A 133 -5.14 20.46 19.11
CA ASP A 133 -5.86 20.17 20.36
C ASP A 133 -7.38 20.42 20.29
N SER A 134 -7.92 20.68 19.09
CA SER A 134 -9.32 21.04 18.88
C SER A 134 -10.18 19.81 18.56
N LYS A 135 -11.23 19.57 19.37
CA LYS A 135 -12.30 18.61 19.03
C LYS A 135 -13.21 19.08 17.87
N ASP A 136 -12.99 20.28 17.34
CA ASP A 136 -13.93 20.98 16.48
C ASP A 136 -13.43 21.20 15.03
N ALA A 137 -12.40 20.46 14.61
CA ALA A 137 -11.85 20.57 13.25
C ALA A 137 -12.92 20.39 12.16
N ALA A 138 -13.87 19.47 12.38
CA ALA A 138 -14.95 19.22 11.43
C ALA A 138 -15.88 20.43 11.26
N GLU A 139 -16.26 21.12 12.35
CA GLU A 139 -17.14 22.30 12.24
C GLU A 139 -16.40 23.49 11.63
N ARG A 140 -15.13 23.70 11.98
CA ARG A 140 -14.30 24.74 11.36
C ARG A 140 -14.19 24.53 9.86
N ILE A 141 -13.95 23.30 9.41
CA ILE A 141 -13.95 22.96 7.98
C ILE A 141 -15.33 23.20 7.37
N ARG A 142 -16.44 22.80 8.00
CA ARG A 142 -17.79 23.10 7.49
C ARG A 142 -18.01 24.61 7.32
N GLY A 143 -17.62 25.40 8.31
CA GLY A 143 -17.70 26.86 8.29
C GLY A 143 -16.93 27.44 7.12
N PHE A 144 -15.67 27.03 6.93
CA PHE A 144 -14.84 27.41 5.79
C PHE A 144 -15.50 27.06 4.46
N LEU A 145 -16.00 25.83 4.29
CA LEU A 145 -16.65 25.38 3.06
C LEU A 145 -17.92 26.19 2.78
N ARG A 146 -18.74 26.50 3.79
CA ARG A 146 -19.95 27.34 3.64
C ARG A 146 -19.59 28.76 3.23
N LYS A 147 -18.62 29.39 3.91
CA LYS A 147 -18.13 30.74 3.61
C LYS A 147 -17.64 30.88 2.16
N ASN A 148 -17.06 29.81 1.63
CA ASN A 148 -16.49 29.78 0.28
C ASN A 148 -17.43 29.18 -0.78
N GLY A 149 -18.67 28.84 -0.43
CA GLY A 149 -19.64 28.22 -1.35
C GLY A 149 -19.24 26.83 -1.86
N CYS A 150 -18.29 26.15 -1.19
CA CYS A 150 -17.78 24.86 -1.63
C CYS A 150 -18.78 23.73 -1.36
N LYS A 151 -19.09 22.94 -2.41
CA LYS A 151 -20.11 21.88 -2.39
C LYS A 151 -19.68 20.59 -1.67
N LEU A 152 -18.45 20.50 -1.15
CA LEU A 152 -17.88 19.29 -0.55
C LEU A 152 -18.23 19.06 0.93
N GLN A 153 -19.41 19.46 1.36
CA GLN A 153 -19.86 19.28 2.75
C GLN A 153 -19.85 17.81 3.18
N SER A 154 -20.11 16.88 2.26
CA SER A 154 -20.10 15.45 2.56
C SER A 154 -18.70 14.89 2.85
N TYR A 155 -17.62 15.61 2.48
CA TYR A 155 -16.23 15.17 2.61
C TYR A 155 -15.51 15.72 3.85
N VAL A 156 -16.20 16.49 4.70
CA VAL A 156 -15.64 17.12 5.91
C VAL A 156 -14.86 16.13 6.78
N SER A 157 -15.39 14.92 6.98
CA SER A 157 -14.71 13.90 7.79
C SER A 157 -13.38 13.46 7.17
N SER A 158 -13.32 13.29 5.84
CA SER A 158 -12.09 12.94 5.12
C SER A 158 -11.07 14.07 5.17
N MET A 159 -11.53 15.33 5.00
CA MET A 159 -10.69 16.51 5.11
C MET A 159 -10.13 16.67 6.53
N ALA A 160 -10.96 16.51 7.56
CA ALA A 160 -10.54 16.58 8.96
C ALA A 160 -9.52 15.49 9.30
N ALA A 161 -9.72 14.26 8.81
CA ALA A 161 -8.77 13.17 8.97
C ALA A 161 -7.42 13.49 8.31
N PHE A 162 -7.44 14.08 7.11
CA PHE A 162 -6.22 14.54 6.45
C PHE A 162 -5.52 15.66 7.24
N GLN A 163 -6.25 16.64 7.78
CA GLN A 163 -5.65 17.71 8.59
C GLN A 163 -5.02 17.19 9.88
N ALA A 164 -5.60 16.15 10.49
CA ALA A 164 -5.06 15.53 11.70
C ALA A 164 -3.79 14.72 11.45
N ALA A 165 -3.67 14.10 10.27
CA ALA A 165 -2.53 13.28 9.90
C ALA A 165 -2.16 13.48 8.43
N PRO A 166 -1.59 14.64 8.06
CA PRO A 166 -1.17 14.90 6.69
C PRO A 166 -0.05 13.91 6.30
N ARG A 167 -0.30 13.05 5.30
CA ARG A 167 0.65 12.04 4.84
C ARG A 167 1.16 12.38 3.45
N LYS A 168 2.48 12.41 3.23
CA LYS A 168 3.08 12.58 1.89
C LYS A 168 2.52 11.51 0.97
N PHE A 169 1.65 11.91 0.05
CA PHE A 169 1.14 10.99 -0.94
C PHE A 169 2.22 10.84 -2.00
N ALA A 170 2.50 9.60 -2.41
CA ALA A 170 3.56 9.30 -3.36
C ALA A 170 3.35 9.92 -4.76
N TYR A 171 2.22 10.59 -4.99
CA TYR A 171 1.72 10.95 -6.33
C TYR A 171 1.29 12.40 -6.49
N GLU A 172 1.72 13.28 -5.58
CA GLU A 172 1.63 14.72 -5.85
C GLU A 172 2.56 15.03 -7.04
N ARG A 173 2.01 15.61 -8.11
CA ARG A 173 2.80 15.91 -9.31
C ARG A 173 3.96 16.84 -8.95
N ASN A 174 5.13 16.54 -9.50
CA ASN A 174 6.32 17.38 -9.36
C ASN A 174 6.18 18.63 -10.27
N PRO A 175 6.71 19.80 -9.89
CA PRO A 175 6.99 20.91 -10.81
C PRO A 175 7.44 20.54 -12.21
N ASP A 176 8.34 19.56 -12.32
CA ASP A 176 8.92 19.11 -13.57
C ASP A 176 8.13 17.95 -14.19
N PHE A 177 6.81 17.88 -13.91
CA PHE A 177 5.93 16.82 -14.39
C PHE A 177 6.08 16.61 -15.90
N GLN A 178 6.49 15.42 -16.29
CA GLN A 178 6.48 14.95 -17.67
C GLN A 178 5.39 13.90 -17.87
N LYS A 179 4.69 13.95 -19.01
CA LYS A 179 3.61 12.99 -19.28
C LYS A 179 4.13 11.55 -19.40
N GLU A 180 5.39 11.39 -19.75
CA GLU A 180 5.99 10.11 -20.10
C GLU A 180 6.98 9.64 -19.02
N ILE A 181 7.00 8.33 -18.78
CA ILE A 181 8.09 7.61 -18.14
C ILE A 181 8.84 6.86 -19.23
N ILE A 182 10.16 7.00 -19.28
CA ILE A 182 10.99 6.25 -20.24
C ILE A 182 11.74 5.15 -19.52
N ILE A 183 11.64 3.91 -20.02
CA ILE A 183 12.40 2.77 -19.54
C ILE A 183 13.48 2.44 -20.59
N ASN A 184 14.75 2.63 -20.21
CA ASN A 184 15.88 2.31 -21.07
C ASN A 184 16.18 0.80 -21.13
N PRO A 185 16.94 0.34 -22.14
CA PRO A 185 17.30 -1.07 -22.27
C PRO A 185 17.94 -1.63 -21.00
N PRO A 186 17.52 -2.80 -20.52
CA PRO A 186 18.12 -3.41 -19.35
C PRO A 186 19.55 -3.87 -19.62
N TYR A 187 20.38 -3.89 -18.59
CA TYR A 187 21.77 -4.32 -18.68
C TYR A 187 22.23 -5.04 -17.41
N VAL A 188 23.15 -5.99 -17.57
CA VAL A 188 23.68 -6.80 -16.47
C VAL A 188 25.03 -6.28 -16.01
N THR A 189 25.16 -6.00 -14.71
CA THR A 189 26.43 -5.59 -14.09
C THR A 189 26.80 -6.51 -12.94
N LYS A 190 28.10 -6.59 -12.63
CA LYS A 190 28.56 -7.23 -11.39
C LYS A 190 28.44 -6.23 -10.24
N SER A 191 28.12 -6.70 -9.05
CA SER A 191 28.18 -5.93 -7.80
C SER A 191 29.14 -6.59 -6.82
N ASP A 192 29.38 -5.94 -5.68
CA ASP A 192 30.25 -6.48 -4.63
C ASP A 192 29.71 -7.80 -4.04
N THR A 193 28.39 -8.00 -4.10
CA THR A 193 27.67 -9.11 -3.46
C THR A 193 27.03 -10.09 -4.44
N GLY A 194 27.08 -9.82 -5.75
CA GLY A 194 26.50 -10.70 -6.76
C GLY A 194 26.43 -10.06 -8.14
N VAL A 195 25.27 -10.20 -8.78
CA VAL A 195 25.01 -9.72 -10.14
C VAL A 195 23.66 -9.00 -10.20
N ARG A 196 23.61 -7.89 -10.93
CA ARG A 196 22.43 -7.03 -11.07
C ARG A 196 21.87 -7.04 -12.47
N LEU A 197 20.56 -7.14 -12.57
CA LEU A 197 19.80 -6.63 -13.71
C LEU A 197 19.43 -5.18 -13.40
N ASN A 198 19.80 -4.26 -14.28
CA ASN A 198 19.59 -2.82 -14.11
C ASN A 198 18.79 -2.27 -15.29
N ALA A 199 18.07 -1.18 -15.07
CA ALA A 199 17.57 -0.32 -16.13
C ALA A 199 17.50 1.12 -15.63
N ASP A 200 17.86 2.06 -16.50
CA ASP A 200 17.72 3.49 -16.23
C ASP A 200 16.31 3.94 -16.62
N VAL A 201 15.60 4.54 -15.67
CA VAL A 201 14.27 5.09 -15.87
C VAL A 201 14.30 6.61 -15.79
N GLU A 202 13.67 7.27 -16.75
CA GLU A 202 13.57 8.73 -16.81
C GLU A 202 12.18 9.14 -16.32
N ILE A 203 12.13 9.92 -15.24
CA ILE A 203 10.89 10.40 -14.61
C ILE A 203 11.11 11.87 -14.26
N ASP A 204 10.29 12.77 -14.80
CA ASP A 204 10.38 14.22 -14.54
C ASP A 204 11.76 14.80 -14.86
N GLY A 205 12.35 14.38 -15.98
CA GLY A 205 13.71 14.77 -16.38
C GLY A 205 14.83 14.22 -15.49
N GLN A 206 14.52 13.41 -14.47
CA GLN A 206 15.51 12.74 -13.64
C GLN A 206 15.73 11.31 -14.10
N VAL A 207 17.00 10.92 -14.21
CA VAL A 207 17.39 9.54 -14.49
C VAL A 207 17.63 8.82 -13.16
N LYS A 208 16.96 7.68 -12.98
CA LYS A 208 17.14 6.79 -11.84
C LYS A 208 17.50 5.39 -12.34
N THR A 209 18.49 4.75 -11.74
CA THR A 209 18.78 3.35 -12.02
C THR A 209 17.98 2.45 -11.08
N LEU A 210 17.07 1.65 -11.63
CA LEU A 210 16.41 0.58 -10.89
C LEU A 210 17.21 -0.71 -11.06
N TRP A 211 17.26 -1.54 -10.02
CA TRP A 211 17.98 -2.81 -10.10
C TRP A 211 17.34 -3.93 -9.29
N CYS A 212 17.58 -5.15 -9.76
CA CYS A 212 17.37 -6.40 -9.05
C CYS A 212 18.71 -7.15 -8.99
N GLU A 213 19.18 -7.47 -7.78
CA GLU A 213 20.43 -8.18 -7.54
C GLU A 213 20.14 -9.61 -7.11
N THR A 214 20.96 -10.56 -7.54
CA THR A 214 20.92 -11.97 -7.13
C THR A 214 22.34 -12.57 -7.10
N ASP A 215 22.46 -13.83 -6.73
CA ASP A 215 23.74 -14.54 -6.68
C ASP A 215 24.28 -14.80 -8.10
N GLU A 216 25.61 -14.81 -8.26
CA GLU A 216 26.29 -15.01 -9.55
C GLU A 216 25.86 -16.29 -10.28
N ALA A 217 25.51 -17.35 -9.52
CA ALA A 217 25.01 -18.61 -10.05
C ALA A 217 23.74 -18.46 -10.92
N TYR A 218 22.96 -17.40 -10.70
CA TYR A 218 21.73 -17.14 -11.44
C TYR A 218 21.89 -16.09 -12.55
N ARG A 219 23.11 -15.59 -12.83
CA ARG A 219 23.40 -14.54 -13.83
C ARG A 219 22.74 -14.78 -15.18
N GLN A 220 22.84 -16.00 -15.71
CA GLN A 220 22.30 -16.35 -17.03
C GLN A 220 20.77 -16.24 -17.10
N TYR A 221 20.09 -16.22 -15.96
CA TYR A 221 18.64 -16.15 -15.87
C TYR A 221 18.09 -14.73 -15.72
N LEU A 222 18.97 -13.72 -15.61
CA LEU A 222 18.56 -12.31 -15.59
C LEU A 222 17.99 -11.88 -16.94
N LEU A 223 16.77 -11.35 -16.96
CA LEU A 223 16.06 -10.93 -18.17
C LEU A 223 16.56 -9.57 -18.67
N SER A 224 17.69 -9.56 -19.38
CA SER A 224 18.25 -8.34 -19.98
C SER A 224 17.70 -8.03 -21.38
N GLU A 225 17.11 -9.03 -22.02
CA GLU A 225 16.59 -8.96 -23.38
C GLU A 225 15.29 -8.13 -23.47
N ARG A 226 14.56 -8.00 -22.35
CA ARG A 226 13.22 -7.39 -22.29
C ARG A 226 13.03 -6.57 -21.03
N VAL A 227 12.21 -5.53 -21.10
CA VAL A 227 11.94 -4.62 -19.97
C VAL A 227 10.88 -5.13 -18.99
N ASP A 228 10.35 -6.35 -19.16
CA ASP A 228 9.17 -6.86 -18.44
C ASP A 228 9.22 -6.61 -16.92
N ALA A 229 10.37 -6.87 -16.29
CA ALA A 229 10.57 -6.65 -14.86
C ALA A 229 10.39 -5.18 -14.48
N PHE A 230 11.00 -4.25 -15.22
CA PHE A 230 10.92 -2.82 -14.94
C PHE A 230 9.54 -2.25 -15.30
N LEU A 231 8.96 -2.70 -16.42
CA LEU A 231 7.62 -2.31 -16.82
C LEU A 231 6.59 -2.67 -15.76
N CYS A 232 6.71 -3.84 -15.12
CA CYS A 232 5.72 -4.29 -14.14
C CYS A 232 5.58 -3.34 -12.94
N VAL A 233 6.67 -2.73 -12.46
CA VAL A 233 6.62 -1.74 -11.36
C VAL A 233 6.34 -0.33 -11.85
N MET A 234 6.59 -0.03 -13.12
CA MET A 234 6.24 1.26 -13.73
C MET A 234 4.74 1.40 -14.00
N VAL A 235 4.04 0.32 -14.37
CA VAL A 235 2.57 0.35 -14.59
C VAL A 235 1.80 0.93 -13.40
N PRO A 236 1.92 0.41 -12.16
CA PRO A 236 1.16 0.97 -11.04
C PRO A 236 1.57 2.40 -10.67
N LEU A 237 2.84 2.80 -10.95
CA LEU A 237 3.32 4.17 -10.78
C LEU A 237 2.65 5.10 -11.82
N ALA A 238 2.69 4.72 -13.09
CA ALA A 238 2.20 5.51 -14.20
C ALA A 238 0.68 5.75 -14.10
N MET A 239 -0.09 4.70 -13.82
CA MET A 239 -1.54 4.81 -13.64
C MET A 239 -1.92 5.75 -12.49
N ARG A 240 -1.14 5.77 -11.40
CA ARG A 240 -1.42 6.63 -10.24
C ARG A 240 -0.90 8.05 -10.36
N SER A 241 0.09 8.27 -11.21
CA SER A 241 0.68 9.59 -11.45
C SER A 241 0.19 10.26 -12.73
N GLY A 242 -0.71 9.62 -13.47
CA GLY A 242 -1.28 10.19 -14.68
C GLY A 242 -0.32 10.17 -15.87
N ARG A 243 0.55 9.16 -15.96
CA ARG A 243 1.61 9.06 -16.97
C ARG A 243 1.41 7.93 -17.96
N ASP A 244 2.05 8.09 -19.10
CA ASP A 244 2.23 7.07 -20.13
C ASP A 244 3.67 6.52 -20.08
N ILE A 245 3.90 5.35 -20.67
CA ILE A 245 5.20 4.65 -20.59
C ILE A 245 5.76 4.43 -21.99
N ILE A 246 7.04 4.76 -22.18
CA ILE A 246 7.81 4.46 -23.38
C ILE A 246 8.92 3.46 -23.02
N CYS A 247 8.96 2.33 -23.69
CA CYS A 247 10.00 1.31 -23.53
C CYS A 247 10.98 1.37 -24.71
N ARG A 248 12.27 1.60 -24.42
CA ARG A 248 13.34 1.62 -25.43
C ARG A 248 13.95 0.24 -25.70
N ALA A 249 13.43 -0.80 -25.08
CA ALA A 249 13.71 -2.20 -25.39
C ALA A 249 12.40 -3.00 -25.43
N PRO A 250 12.39 -4.19 -26.06
CA PRO A 250 11.17 -4.97 -26.24
C PRO A 250 10.53 -5.41 -24.93
N VAL A 251 9.23 -5.67 -24.99
CA VAL A 251 8.42 -6.31 -23.96
C VAL A 251 7.99 -7.67 -24.50
N THR A 252 7.86 -8.68 -23.64
CA THR A 252 7.27 -9.95 -24.09
C THR A 252 5.88 -9.70 -24.70
N GLU A 253 5.66 -10.14 -25.93
CA GLU A 253 4.44 -9.82 -26.70
C GLU A 253 3.14 -10.13 -25.94
N GLN A 254 3.04 -11.33 -25.37
CA GLN A 254 1.88 -11.72 -24.55
C GLN A 254 1.70 -10.83 -23.31
N PHE A 255 2.80 -10.46 -22.65
CA PHE A 255 2.75 -9.62 -21.46
C PHE A 255 2.31 -8.20 -21.81
N LEU A 256 2.83 -7.65 -22.92
CA LEU A 256 2.42 -6.36 -23.46
C LEU A 256 0.92 -6.35 -23.77
N HIS A 257 0.44 -7.34 -24.53
CA HIS A 257 -0.99 -7.51 -24.81
C HIS A 257 -1.82 -7.57 -23.52
N ASN A 258 -1.43 -8.41 -22.56
CA ASN A 258 -2.19 -8.56 -21.32
C ASN A 258 -2.23 -7.26 -20.52
N LEU A 259 -1.16 -6.46 -20.53
CA LEU A 259 -1.14 -5.16 -19.87
C LEU A 259 -2.04 -4.13 -20.59
N THR A 260 -1.91 -4.00 -21.91
CA THR A 260 -2.56 -2.92 -22.70
C THR A 260 -4.03 -3.20 -22.98
N GLU A 261 -4.39 -4.45 -23.26
CA GLU A 261 -5.74 -4.83 -23.69
C GLU A 261 -6.62 -5.27 -22.52
N ILE A 262 -6.01 -5.73 -21.41
CA ILE A 262 -6.75 -6.36 -20.32
C ILE A 262 -6.53 -5.62 -19.01
N LEU A 263 -5.32 -5.63 -18.43
CA LEU A 263 -5.12 -5.11 -17.08
C LEU A 263 -5.45 -3.60 -16.97
N ILE A 264 -4.76 -2.76 -17.75
CA ILE A 264 -4.90 -1.30 -17.62
C ILE A 264 -6.33 -0.82 -17.93
N PRO A 265 -7.01 -1.28 -19.00
CA PRO A 265 -8.39 -0.91 -19.27
C PRO A 265 -9.35 -1.31 -18.13
N GLN A 266 -9.22 -2.52 -17.59
CA GLN A 266 -10.12 -2.98 -16.51
C GLN A 266 -9.88 -2.21 -15.21
N LEU A 267 -8.63 -1.94 -14.84
CA LEU A 267 -8.33 -1.19 -13.62
C LEU A 267 -8.83 0.26 -13.68
N SER A 268 -8.55 0.96 -14.78
CA SER A 268 -8.94 2.37 -14.95
C SER A 268 -10.45 2.58 -15.17
N ALA A 269 -11.14 1.64 -15.82
CA ALA A 269 -12.59 1.72 -15.99
C ALA A 269 -13.37 1.58 -14.67
N HIS A 270 -12.79 0.91 -13.67
CA HIS A 270 -13.45 0.60 -12.39
C HIS A 270 -12.88 1.37 -11.19
N ASP A 271 -11.93 2.28 -11.44
CA ASP A 271 -11.46 3.24 -10.45
C ASP A 271 -10.99 4.54 -11.12
N PRO A 272 -11.74 5.66 -11.00
CA PRO A 272 -11.41 6.93 -11.67
C PRO A 272 -10.11 7.55 -11.15
N ARG A 273 -9.55 7.04 -10.04
CA ARG A 273 -8.26 7.49 -9.52
C ARG A 273 -7.07 6.94 -10.31
N LEU A 274 -7.30 6.01 -11.26
CA LEU A 274 -6.28 5.43 -12.09
C LEU A 274 -6.38 5.93 -13.53
N HIS A 275 -5.33 6.59 -13.98
CA HIS A 275 -5.14 6.97 -15.38
C HIS A 275 -5.02 5.73 -16.26
N ARG A 276 -5.66 5.79 -17.43
CA ARG A 276 -5.53 4.77 -18.47
C ARG A 276 -4.19 4.95 -19.20
N THR A 277 -3.12 4.53 -18.54
CA THR A 277 -1.75 4.57 -19.05
C THR A 277 -1.63 3.88 -20.40
N THR A 278 -1.04 4.56 -21.37
CA THR A 278 -0.61 3.95 -22.64
C THR A 278 0.83 3.44 -22.52
N ILE A 279 1.13 2.35 -23.22
CA ILE A 279 2.47 1.76 -23.28
C ILE A 279 2.91 1.73 -24.74
N VAL A 280 4.01 2.42 -25.04
CA VAL A 280 4.67 2.38 -26.35
C VAL A 280 5.90 1.48 -26.23
N ALA A 281 5.84 0.30 -26.84
CA ALA A 281 6.91 -0.69 -26.81
C ALA A 281 6.86 -1.59 -28.05
N ALA A 282 8.01 -2.13 -28.45
CA ALA A 282 8.06 -3.25 -29.39
C ALA A 282 7.73 -4.56 -28.64
N GLY A 283 6.96 -5.44 -29.28
CA GLY A 283 6.75 -6.81 -28.81
C GLY A 283 7.89 -7.73 -29.25
N ASP A 284 8.27 -8.68 -28.39
CA ASP A 284 9.18 -9.77 -28.71
C ASP A 284 8.64 -11.11 -28.19
N ALA A 285 8.56 -12.10 -29.08
CA ALA A 285 8.11 -13.46 -28.80
C ALA A 285 9.23 -14.50 -28.99
N SER A 286 10.48 -14.07 -29.18
CA SER A 286 11.62 -14.98 -29.30
C SER A 286 11.74 -15.92 -28.10
N ALA A 287 12.25 -17.13 -28.32
CA ALA A 287 12.42 -18.08 -27.23
C ALA A 287 13.52 -17.58 -26.26
N LEU A 288 13.26 -17.66 -24.96
CA LEU A 288 14.24 -17.42 -23.92
C LEU A 288 14.87 -18.73 -23.45
N ILE A 289 16.06 -18.64 -22.84
CA ILE A 289 16.63 -19.77 -22.09
C ILE A 289 15.69 -20.14 -20.95
N ALA A 290 15.49 -21.44 -20.71
CA ALA A 290 14.59 -21.96 -19.68
C ALA A 290 15.33 -22.78 -18.62
N GLY A 291 15.40 -22.26 -17.39
CA GLY A 291 15.88 -22.95 -16.20
C GLY A 291 14.87 -23.96 -15.64
N ASN A 292 13.62 -23.90 -16.07
CA ASN A 292 12.54 -24.83 -15.73
C ASN A 292 12.22 -24.96 -14.23
N ALA A 293 12.63 -23.99 -13.40
CA ALA A 293 12.38 -24.03 -11.98
C ALA A 293 10.88 -23.90 -11.67
N VAL A 294 10.43 -24.72 -10.74
CA VAL A 294 9.14 -24.58 -10.04
C VAL A 294 9.43 -24.00 -8.67
N ALA A 295 8.88 -22.83 -8.37
CA ALA A 295 9.23 -22.06 -7.18
C ALA A 295 8.02 -21.46 -6.45
N THR A 296 8.21 -21.08 -5.19
CA THR A 296 7.28 -20.28 -4.40
C THR A 296 8.04 -19.30 -3.52
N GLY A 297 7.41 -18.18 -3.20
CA GLY A 297 7.94 -17.24 -2.21
C GLY A 297 7.96 -17.86 -0.81
N MET A 298 9.02 -17.60 -0.04
CA MET A 298 9.19 -18.06 1.34
C MET A 298 9.33 -16.87 2.29
N SER A 299 8.18 -16.33 2.70
CA SER A 299 8.11 -15.28 3.73
C SER A 299 8.07 -15.83 5.16
N CYS A 300 8.09 -17.16 5.31
CA CYS A 300 7.89 -17.89 6.56
C CYS A 300 6.53 -17.65 7.23
N GLY A 301 5.54 -17.10 6.51
CA GLY A 301 4.16 -16.99 6.97
C GLY A 301 3.34 -18.26 6.73
N VAL A 302 2.10 -18.27 7.21
CA VAL A 302 1.19 -19.43 7.05
C VAL A 302 0.95 -19.75 5.57
N ASP A 303 0.70 -18.76 4.72
CA ASP A 303 0.35 -19.00 3.32
C ASP A 303 1.56 -19.51 2.49
N SER A 304 2.76 -18.99 2.76
CA SER A 304 3.99 -19.48 2.11
C SER A 304 4.34 -20.89 2.54
N PHE A 305 4.22 -21.21 3.84
CA PHE A 305 4.46 -22.58 4.31
C PHE A 305 3.40 -23.56 3.80
N TYR A 306 2.14 -23.14 3.70
CA TYR A 306 1.09 -24.00 3.17
C TYR A 306 1.29 -24.28 1.68
N THR A 307 1.66 -23.26 0.90
CA THR A 307 2.04 -23.45 -0.50
C THR A 307 3.23 -24.41 -0.61
N ALA A 308 4.25 -24.22 0.23
CA ALA A 308 5.41 -25.10 0.26
C ALA A 308 5.06 -26.54 0.63
N SER A 309 4.16 -26.77 1.60
CA SER A 309 3.77 -28.12 2.00
C SER A 309 2.98 -28.86 0.91
N LEU A 310 2.13 -28.13 0.16
CA LEU A 310 1.39 -28.70 -0.97
C LEU A 310 2.30 -29.21 -2.08
N TYR A 311 3.37 -28.46 -2.38
CA TYR A 311 4.22 -28.69 -3.55
C TYR A 311 5.60 -29.25 -3.21
N LYS A 312 5.93 -29.51 -1.94
CA LYS A 312 7.19 -30.19 -1.55
C LYS A 312 7.26 -31.60 -2.14
N SER A 313 6.15 -32.34 -2.04
CA SER A 313 6.06 -33.76 -2.44
C SER A 313 4.69 -34.10 -3.03
N SER A 314 4.22 -33.30 -3.99
CA SER A 314 2.99 -33.56 -4.73
C SER A 314 3.09 -34.86 -5.54
N PRO A 315 1.99 -35.63 -5.68
CA PRO A 315 1.95 -36.75 -6.62
C PRO A 315 2.14 -36.29 -8.09
N LEU A 316 1.82 -35.03 -8.39
CA LEU A 316 2.04 -34.42 -9.69
C LEU A 316 3.48 -33.91 -9.78
N LYS A 317 4.42 -34.79 -10.15
CA LYS A 317 5.86 -34.50 -10.05
C LYS A 317 6.33 -33.25 -10.78
N SER A 318 5.70 -32.89 -11.90
CA SER A 318 6.03 -31.67 -12.65
C SER A 318 5.65 -30.37 -11.93
N MET A 319 4.88 -30.47 -10.83
CA MET A 319 4.44 -29.37 -9.98
C MET A 319 5.28 -29.28 -8.69
N ASN A 320 6.24 -30.18 -8.48
CA ASN A 320 7.04 -30.18 -7.27
C ASN A 320 8.02 -29.02 -7.24
N LEU A 321 8.17 -28.40 -6.06
CA LEU A 321 9.12 -27.33 -5.83
C LEU A 321 10.54 -27.82 -6.08
N THR A 322 11.25 -27.02 -6.85
CA THR A 322 12.69 -27.15 -7.11
C THR A 322 13.48 -26.04 -6.43
N HIS A 323 12.84 -24.91 -6.17
CA HIS A 323 13.45 -23.74 -5.55
C HIS A 323 12.46 -23.09 -4.59
N LEU A 324 12.99 -22.52 -3.52
CA LEU A 324 12.32 -21.47 -2.76
C LEU A 324 12.83 -20.12 -3.25
N TYR A 325 12.03 -19.08 -3.04
CA TYR A 325 12.38 -17.73 -3.45
C TYR A 325 12.19 -16.75 -2.29
N VAL A 326 13.14 -15.84 -2.09
CA VAL A 326 12.99 -14.73 -1.16
C VAL A 326 13.43 -13.42 -1.81
N GLY A 327 12.49 -12.48 -1.83
CA GLY A 327 12.73 -11.08 -2.15
C GLY A 327 11.91 -10.24 -1.18
N ASN A 328 12.57 -9.33 -0.46
CA ASN A 328 11.92 -8.52 0.55
C ASN A 328 11.71 -7.09 0.07
N TYR A 329 10.46 -6.79 -0.25
CA TYR A 329 10.04 -5.51 -0.82
C TYR A 329 9.36 -4.60 0.22
N LEU A 330 9.55 -4.87 1.51
CA LEU A 330 8.96 -4.08 2.59
C LEU A 330 9.99 -3.65 3.61
N TYR A 331 10.87 -4.57 4.00
CA TYR A 331 11.74 -4.42 5.16
C TYR A 331 13.24 -4.38 4.79
N GLY A 332 13.54 -4.16 3.51
CA GLY A 332 14.90 -4.00 2.99
C GLY A 332 15.53 -5.28 2.45
N ASN A 333 16.81 -5.20 2.11
CA ASN A 333 17.54 -6.22 1.34
C ASN A 333 18.35 -7.22 2.19
N LYS A 334 18.26 -7.15 3.52
CA LYS A 334 19.04 -7.97 4.45
C LYS A 334 18.26 -8.26 5.74
N GLY A 335 18.79 -9.14 6.58
CA GLY A 335 18.33 -9.40 7.94
C GLY A 335 17.50 -10.67 8.08
N GLU A 336 16.86 -10.83 9.25
CA GLU A 336 16.28 -12.08 9.72
C GLU A 336 15.30 -12.75 8.76
N ILE A 337 14.62 -11.99 7.90
CA ILE A 337 13.71 -12.56 6.89
C ILE A 337 14.47 -13.45 5.90
N TYR A 338 15.64 -13.02 5.44
CA TYR A 338 16.48 -13.79 4.53
C TYR A 338 17.15 -14.95 5.27
N ASP A 339 17.64 -14.71 6.48
CA ASP A 339 18.30 -15.74 7.29
C ASP A 339 17.33 -16.88 7.65
N ARG A 340 16.07 -16.54 7.98
CA ARG A 340 15.04 -17.53 8.26
C ARG A 340 14.63 -18.31 7.01
N ALA A 341 14.48 -17.64 5.87
CA ALA A 341 14.19 -18.32 4.60
C ALA A 341 15.32 -19.31 4.22
N GLU A 342 16.57 -18.98 4.53
CA GLU A 342 17.72 -19.87 4.34
C GLU A 342 17.65 -21.12 5.22
N LEU A 343 17.35 -20.95 6.51
CA LEU A 343 17.17 -22.09 7.41
C LEU A 343 16.04 -23.01 6.95
N VAL A 344 14.95 -22.44 6.44
CA VAL A 344 13.83 -23.20 5.85
C VAL A 344 14.29 -23.96 4.61
N ALA A 345 15.02 -23.31 3.71
CA ALA A 345 15.56 -23.93 2.50
C ALA A 345 16.47 -25.12 2.82
N GLN A 346 17.35 -24.96 3.82
CA GLN A 346 18.24 -26.01 4.31
C GLN A 346 17.47 -27.18 4.93
N ASP A 347 16.49 -26.92 5.80
CA ASP A 347 15.65 -27.97 6.42
C ASP A 347 14.78 -28.71 5.37
N MET A 348 14.33 -28.02 4.33
CA MET A 348 13.57 -28.62 3.24
C MET A 348 14.44 -29.36 2.21
N GLY A 349 15.75 -29.09 2.17
CA GLY A 349 16.65 -29.59 1.13
C GLY A 349 16.37 -28.99 -0.25
N ILE A 350 15.86 -27.76 -0.30
CA ILE A 350 15.48 -27.06 -1.55
C ILE A 350 16.33 -25.78 -1.67
N PRO A 351 17.01 -25.53 -2.80
CA PRO A 351 17.76 -24.29 -3.03
C PRO A 351 16.92 -23.02 -2.80
N LEU A 352 17.55 -21.99 -2.23
CA LEU A 352 16.94 -20.66 -2.08
C LEU A 352 17.47 -19.70 -3.13
N VAL A 353 16.57 -19.08 -3.88
CA VAL A 353 16.87 -17.95 -4.77
C VAL A 353 16.64 -16.67 -4.01
N ARG A 354 17.68 -15.86 -3.86
CA ARG A 354 17.63 -14.57 -3.15
C ARG A 354 17.67 -13.42 -4.14
N THR A 355 16.82 -12.41 -3.91
CA THR A 355 16.91 -11.15 -4.65
C THR A 355 16.87 -9.93 -3.75
N SER A 356 17.65 -8.91 -4.09
CA SER A 356 17.64 -7.58 -3.49
C SER A 356 17.26 -6.51 -4.52
N THR A 357 16.70 -5.37 -4.09
CA THR A 357 16.31 -4.29 -5.01
C THR A 357 16.26 -2.91 -4.36
N ASN A 358 16.32 -1.83 -5.15
CA ASN A 358 16.08 -0.46 -4.70
C ASN A 358 14.68 0.10 -5.03
N ILE A 359 13.75 -0.66 -5.63
CA ILE A 359 12.46 -0.09 -6.10
C ILE A 359 11.65 0.61 -5.00
N ASN A 360 11.73 0.18 -3.74
CA ASN A 360 11.02 0.85 -2.65
C ASN A 360 11.62 2.20 -2.30
N HIS A 361 12.95 2.30 -2.35
CA HIS A 361 13.67 3.53 -2.14
C HIS A 361 13.37 4.51 -3.29
N GLU A 362 13.46 4.03 -4.53
CA GLU A 362 13.37 4.90 -5.70
C GLU A 362 11.96 5.34 -6.06
N LEU A 363 10.96 4.48 -5.85
CA LEU A 363 9.60 4.69 -6.35
C LEU A 363 8.59 5.01 -5.25
N SER A 364 8.89 4.69 -3.99
CA SER A 364 7.99 4.95 -2.84
C SER A 364 6.53 4.45 -3.04
N LEU A 365 6.34 3.34 -3.78
CA LEU A 365 5.02 2.80 -4.07
C LEU A 365 4.29 2.33 -2.79
N PRO A 366 2.99 2.64 -2.61
CA PRO A 366 2.21 2.22 -1.46
C PRO A 366 2.00 0.70 -1.46
N HIS A 367 2.20 0.05 -0.30
CA HIS A 367 2.26 -1.41 -0.23
C HIS A 367 0.98 -2.11 -0.69
N LEU A 368 -0.18 -1.84 -0.07
CA LEU A 368 -1.43 -2.59 -0.31
C LEU A 368 -1.79 -2.71 -1.81
N PRO A 369 -1.88 -1.61 -2.59
CA PRO A 369 -2.26 -1.71 -3.99
C PRO A 369 -1.10 -2.04 -4.95
N THR A 370 0.11 -2.34 -4.46
CA THR A 370 1.27 -2.62 -5.33
C THR A 370 2.12 -3.82 -4.93
N HIS A 371 1.81 -4.52 -3.84
CA HIS A 371 2.70 -5.57 -3.32
C HIS A 371 2.85 -6.77 -4.27
N PHE A 372 1.83 -7.12 -5.05
CA PHE A 372 1.94 -8.12 -6.11
C PHE A 372 2.99 -7.71 -7.16
N PHE A 373 2.89 -6.49 -7.71
CA PHE A 373 3.84 -5.96 -8.70
C PHE A 373 5.27 -5.93 -8.16
N LYS A 374 5.45 -5.51 -6.91
CA LYS A 374 6.75 -5.53 -6.23
C LYS A 374 7.31 -6.94 -6.12
N THR A 375 6.48 -7.93 -5.80
CA THR A 375 6.91 -9.33 -5.73
C THR A 375 7.30 -9.85 -7.12
N MET A 376 6.48 -9.54 -8.13
CA MET A 376 6.74 -9.94 -9.51
C MET A 376 7.96 -9.25 -10.11
N PHE A 377 8.39 -8.09 -9.60
CA PHE A 377 9.64 -7.45 -10.04
C PHE A 377 10.83 -8.42 -9.98
N GLY A 378 11.07 -9.07 -8.84
CA GLY A 378 12.18 -10.02 -8.71
C GLY A 378 11.94 -11.33 -9.45
N VAL A 379 10.70 -11.83 -9.47
CA VAL A 379 10.34 -13.03 -10.24
C VAL A 379 10.59 -12.82 -11.74
N LEU A 380 10.13 -11.70 -12.30
CA LEU A 380 10.35 -11.33 -13.70
C LEU A 380 11.80 -10.97 -13.99
N SER A 381 12.54 -10.41 -13.02
CA SER A 381 13.98 -10.18 -13.18
C SER A 381 14.74 -11.48 -13.43
N LEU A 382 14.26 -12.57 -12.83
CA LEU A 382 14.79 -13.94 -12.98
C LEU A 382 13.86 -14.82 -13.83
N ARG A 383 13.06 -14.22 -14.72
CA ARG A 383 12.04 -14.93 -15.52
C ARG A 383 12.58 -16.19 -16.21
N LYS A 384 13.79 -16.13 -16.77
CA LYS A 384 14.43 -17.25 -17.47
C LYS A 384 14.69 -18.46 -16.57
N LEU A 385 14.71 -18.30 -15.24
CA LEU A 385 14.84 -19.40 -14.29
C LEU A 385 13.53 -20.16 -14.13
N PHE A 386 12.41 -19.43 -13.98
CA PHE A 386 11.13 -19.99 -13.53
C PHE A 386 10.25 -20.44 -14.69
N LYS A 387 9.77 -21.68 -14.64
CA LYS A 387 8.67 -22.17 -15.46
C LYS A 387 7.33 -22.02 -14.76
N VAL A 388 7.30 -22.26 -13.45
CA VAL A 388 6.12 -22.08 -12.60
C VAL A 388 6.51 -21.31 -11.35
N TYR A 389 5.77 -20.26 -11.05
CA TYR A 389 5.85 -19.57 -9.77
C TYR A 389 4.49 -19.65 -9.07
N TYR A 390 4.45 -20.31 -7.92
CA TYR A 390 3.29 -20.33 -7.05
C TYR A 390 3.24 -19.04 -6.21
N TYR A 391 2.22 -18.22 -6.45
CA TYR A 391 1.93 -17.07 -5.62
C TYR A 391 1.05 -17.50 -4.43
N SER A 392 1.57 -17.40 -3.21
CA SER A 392 0.85 -17.85 -2.01
C SER A 392 -0.36 -16.97 -1.71
N THR A 393 -1.54 -17.50 -2.04
CA THR A 393 -2.83 -16.81 -1.92
C THR A 393 -3.38 -16.93 -0.50
N THR A 394 -4.03 -15.88 -0.01
CA THR A 394 -4.62 -15.88 1.34
C THR A 394 -6.10 -16.32 1.38
N GLU A 395 -6.93 -15.86 0.44
CA GLU A 395 -8.40 -16.02 0.42
C GLU A 395 -8.84 -16.71 -0.89
N ASP A 396 -10.04 -17.33 -0.92
CA ASP A 396 -10.61 -17.97 -2.12
C ASP A 396 -10.93 -16.98 -3.25
N PHE A 397 -11.44 -17.33 -4.43
CA PHE A 397 -11.71 -16.30 -5.46
C PHE A 397 -13.02 -15.50 -5.28
N SER A 398 -13.80 -15.71 -4.22
CA SER A 398 -15.05 -14.97 -3.98
C SER A 398 -14.85 -13.51 -3.59
N HIS A 399 -13.65 -13.14 -3.13
CA HIS A 399 -13.28 -11.74 -2.81
C HIS A 399 -12.87 -10.92 -4.04
N PHE A 400 -12.87 -11.51 -5.24
CA PHE A 400 -12.50 -10.81 -6.46
C PHE A 400 -13.40 -9.58 -6.69
N ASN A 401 -12.78 -8.39 -6.77
CA ASN A 401 -13.49 -7.14 -6.93
C ASN A 401 -12.60 -6.06 -7.59
N LEU A 402 -13.12 -5.43 -8.65
CA LEU A 402 -12.45 -4.33 -9.35
C LEU A 402 -12.79 -2.94 -8.77
N ILE A 403 -13.74 -2.83 -7.85
CA ILE A 403 -14.11 -1.55 -7.24
C ILE A 403 -12.99 -1.06 -6.31
N ALA A 404 -12.67 0.23 -6.41
CA ALA A 404 -11.66 0.89 -5.58
C ALA A 404 -10.24 0.28 -5.68
N ASN A 405 -9.93 -0.38 -6.80
CA ASN A 405 -8.68 -1.10 -7.06
C ASN A 405 -7.42 -0.19 -7.04
N GLY A 406 -7.57 1.12 -7.12
CA GLY A 406 -6.50 2.10 -6.95
C GLY A 406 -5.95 2.17 -5.53
N THR A 407 -6.77 1.81 -4.53
CA THR A 407 -6.42 1.89 -3.09
C THR A 407 -6.57 0.58 -2.32
N ALA A 408 -7.37 -0.37 -2.84
CA ALA A 408 -7.56 -1.68 -2.21
C ALA A 408 -6.28 -2.52 -2.28
N ASP A 409 -6.24 -3.58 -1.47
CA ASP A 409 -5.17 -4.56 -1.50
C ASP A 409 -5.20 -5.35 -2.83
N THR A 410 -4.02 -5.67 -3.40
CA THR A 410 -3.99 -6.41 -4.68
C THR A 410 -4.56 -7.82 -4.59
N SER A 411 -4.80 -8.38 -3.38
CA SER A 411 -5.51 -9.66 -3.25
C SER A 411 -6.87 -9.62 -3.95
N HIS A 412 -7.61 -8.50 -3.85
CA HIS A 412 -8.94 -8.35 -4.46
C HIS A 412 -8.94 -8.48 -5.99
N ILE A 413 -7.81 -8.31 -6.65
CA ILE A 413 -7.67 -8.44 -8.12
C ILE A 413 -6.65 -9.53 -8.49
N GLU A 414 -6.30 -10.40 -7.55
CA GLU A 414 -5.21 -11.36 -7.70
C GLU A 414 -5.43 -12.26 -8.93
N LEU A 415 -6.64 -12.77 -9.15
CA LEU A 415 -6.95 -13.62 -10.30
C LEU A 415 -6.62 -12.94 -11.65
N LEU A 416 -6.93 -11.65 -11.78
CA LEU A 416 -6.61 -10.86 -12.97
C LEU A 416 -5.09 -10.65 -13.10
N LEU A 417 -4.40 -10.44 -11.98
CA LEU A 417 -2.94 -10.27 -11.96
C LEU A 417 -2.21 -11.57 -12.31
N LEU A 418 -2.63 -12.73 -11.77
CA LEU A 418 -2.05 -14.05 -12.11
C LEU A 418 -2.17 -14.34 -13.61
N TYR A 419 -3.34 -14.08 -14.19
CA TYR A 419 -3.56 -14.19 -15.62
C TYR A 419 -2.66 -13.24 -16.42
N THR A 420 -2.61 -11.96 -16.02
CA THR A 420 -1.87 -10.92 -16.76
C THR A 420 -0.37 -11.23 -16.83
N PHE A 421 0.20 -11.72 -15.73
CA PHE A 421 1.63 -11.98 -15.59
C PHE A 421 2.06 -13.36 -16.10
N THR A 422 1.11 -14.21 -16.47
CA THR A 422 1.39 -15.50 -17.10
C THR A 422 1.74 -15.31 -18.58
N CYS A 423 2.77 -16.02 -19.01
CA CYS A 423 3.27 -16.05 -20.38
C CYS A 423 3.54 -17.50 -20.83
N SER A 424 3.90 -17.69 -22.10
CA SER A 424 4.16 -19.03 -22.67
C SER A 424 5.28 -19.80 -21.99
N ASP A 425 6.28 -19.10 -21.46
CA ASP A 425 7.49 -19.63 -20.80
C ASP A 425 7.43 -19.57 -19.26
N LEU A 426 6.49 -18.80 -18.68
CA LEU A 426 6.34 -18.60 -17.24
C LEU A 426 4.86 -18.64 -16.84
N GLN A 427 4.50 -19.59 -15.99
CA GLN A 427 3.16 -19.70 -15.40
C GLN A 427 3.15 -19.12 -13.99
N ILE A 428 2.27 -18.14 -13.73
CA ILE A 428 2.03 -17.63 -12.39
C ILE A 428 0.72 -18.23 -11.90
N ILE A 429 0.80 -19.10 -10.89
CA ILE A 429 -0.34 -19.91 -10.44
C ILE A 429 -0.58 -19.63 -8.95
N THR A 430 -1.83 -19.69 -8.52
CA THR A 430 -2.14 -19.61 -7.09
C THR A 430 -1.58 -20.81 -6.31
N GLY A 431 -0.98 -20.50 -5.17
CA GLY A 431 -0.63 -21.44 -4.12
C GLY A 431 -1.71 -21.43 -3.03
N GLY A 432 -2.48 -22.51 -2.95
CA GLY A 432 -3.32 -22.79 -1.79
C GLY A 432 -4.71 -22.15 -1.73
N VAL A 433 -5.27 -21.69 -2.86
CA VAL A 433 -6.65 -21.13 -2.95
C VAL A 433 -7.74 -22.11 -2.48
N LYS A 434 -7.49 -23.42 -2.55
CA LYS A 434 -8.47 -24.46 -2.19
C LYS A 434 -8.83 -24.50 -0.70
N SER A 435 -8.09 -23.77 0.15
CA SER A 435 -8.19 -23.91 1.60
C SER A 435 -8.26 -22.59 2.32
N GLU A 436 -9.08 -22.57 3.35
CA GLU A 436 -9.25 -21.43 4.24
C GLU A 436 -8.14 -21.35 5.30
N ARG A 437 -8.03 -20.20 5.97
CA ARG A 437 -6.97 -19.92 6.96
C ARG A 437 -6.82 -21.00 8.04
N VAL A 438 -7.93 -21.54 8.53
CA VAL A 438 -7.94 -22.59 9.56
C VAL A 438 -7.37 -23.90 9.01
N GLU A 439 -7.77 -24.29 7.80
CA GLU A 439 -7.31 -25.51 7.15
C GLU A 439 -5.81 -25.44 6.85
N LYS A 440 -5.35 -24.29 6.34
CA LYS A 440 -3.93 -24.04 6.12
C LYS A 440 -3.13 -24.28 7.40
N THR A 441 -3.57 -23.66 8.50
CA THR A 441 -2.90 -23.80 9.81
C THR A 441 -2.93 -25.24 10.32
N ARG A 442 -4.04 -25.97 10.13
CA ARG A 442 -4.16 -27.39 10.48
C ARG A 442 -3.15 -28.26 9.72
N GLU A 443 -2.93 -27.99 8.44
CA GLU A 443 -1.91 -28.71 7.66
C GLU A 443 -0.49 -28.34 8.11
N LEU A 444 -0.25 -27.10 8.53
CA LEU A 444 1.05 -26.71 9.09
C LEU A 444 1.38 -27.39 10.41
N CYS A 445 0.37 -27.75 11.22
CA CYS A 445 0.59 -28.56 12.43
C CYS A 445 1.21 -29.93 12.11
N LYS A 446 1.09 -30.41 10.86
CA LYS A 446 1.64 -31.68 10.38
C LYS A 446 2.96 -31.50 9.61
N PHE A 447 3.44 -30.26 9.46
CA PHE A 447 4.62 -29.95 8.67
C PHE A 447 5.76 -29.45 9.57
N ASP A 448 6.70 -30.34 9.88
CA ASP A 448 7.76 -30.09 10.86
C ASP A 448 8.64 -28.85 10.55
N THR A 449 8.86 -28.53 9.27
CA THR A 449 9.56 -27.30 8.90
C THR A 449 8.80 -26.06 9.38
N ALA A 450 7.47 -26.05 9.28
CA ALA A 450 6.66 -24.92 9.73
C ALA A 450 6.69 -24.78 11.27
N THR A 451 6.70 -25.89 12.03
CA THR A 451 6.75 -25.82 13.50
C THR A 451 8.05 -25.20 14.02
N LYS A 452 9.15 -25.34 13.27
CA LYS A 452 10.48 -24.79 13.61
C LYS A 452 10.67 -23.32 13.21
N PHE A 453 9.98 -22.85 12.16
CA PHE A 453 10.35 -21.59 11.49
C PHE A 453 9.18 -20.64 11.19
N LEU A 454 7.94 -20.96 11.57
CA LEU A 454 6.77 -20.10 11.33
C LEU A 454 6.97 -18.69 11.94
N ASN A 455 6.88 -17.65 11.11
CA ASN A 455 6.93 -16.25 11.51
C ASN A 455 5.81 -15.45 10.83
N VAL A 456 4.80 -15.08 11.60
CA VAL A 456 3.63 -14.29 11.14
C VAL A 456 3.64 -12.86 11.68
N CYS A 457 4.61 -12.53 12.53
CA CYS A 457 4.62 -11.32 13.33
C CYS A 457 4.64 -10.05 12.46
N LEU A 458 3.96 -8.99 12.93
CA LEU A 458 4.07 -7.66 12.30
C LEU A 458 5.45 -7.01 12.52
N ASN A 459 6.20 -7.48 13.51
CA ASN A 459 7.64 -7.20 13.65
C ASN A 459 8.42 -8.45 13.19
N PRO A 460 8.85 -8.51 11.93
CA PRO A 460 9.46 -9.72 11.35
C PRO A 460 10.94 -9.92 11.76
N PHE A 461 11.52 -8.94 12.46
CA PHE A 461 12.90 -8.92 12.97
C PHE A 461 13.02 -9.45 14.41
N GLY A 462 11.99 -10.12 14.92
CA GLY A 462 12.08 -10.86 16.17
C GLY A 462 12.52 -12.29 15.90
N SER A 463 13.45 -12.79 16.72
CA SER A 463 13.82 -14.21 16.77
C SER A 463 12.60 -15.12 17.02
N MET A 464 11.58 -14.62 17.73
CA MET A 464 10.27 -15.25 17.90
C MET A 464 9.12 -14.33 17.51
N ASN A 465 7.95 -14.93 17.27
CA ASN A 465 6.70 -14.19 17.15
C ASN A 465 6.33 -13.51 18.48
N CYS A 466 5.79 -12.30 18.45
CA CYS A 466 5.51 -11.55 19.69
C CYS A 466 4.31 -12.05 20.51
N GLY A 467 3.49 -12.96 19.96
CA GLY A 467 2.27 -13.47 20.59
C GLY A 467 1.10 -12.47 20.73
N LYS A 468 1.35 -11.17 20.58
CA LYS A 468 0.42 -10.10 21.00
C LYS A 468 -0.16 -9.28 19.84
N CYS A 469 0.48 -9.26 18.67
CA CYS A 469 -0.02 -8.53 17.50
C CYS A 469 -1.18 -9.26 16.81
N GLY A 470 -1.97 -8.55 16.00
CA GLY A 470 -3.16 -9.13 15.36
C GLY A 470 -2.87 -10.36 14.48
N LYS A 471 -1.69 -10.45 13.83
CA LYS A 471 -1.29 -11.67 13.09
C LYS A 471 -0.97 -12.83 14.04
N CYS A 472 -0.17 -12.59 15.08
CA CYS A 472 0.16 -13.63 16.08
C CYS A 472 -1.07 -14.13 16.84
N ARG A 473 -1.98 -13.24 17.28
CA ARG A 473 -3.20 -13.63 17.99
C ARG A 473 -4.09 -14.52 17.13
N ARG A 474 -4.27 -14.18 15.85
CA ARG A 474 -5.04 -15.00 14.91
C ARG A 474 -4.47 -16.42 14.81
N THR A 475 -3.15 -16.53 14.60
CA THR A 475 -2.48 -17.84 14.51
C THR A 475 -2.55 -18.61 15.83
N LEU A 476 -2.26 -17.99 16.98
CA LEU A 476 -2.30 -18.65 18.27
C LEU A 476 -3.70 -19.14 18.66
N LEU A 477 -4.75 -18.34 18.41
CA LEU A 477 -6.14 -18.77 18.62
C LEU A 477 -6.51 -19.97 17.74
N THR A 478 -6.03 -20.02 16.50
CA THR A 478 -6.22 -21.19 15.64
C THR A 478 -5.44 -22.39 16.15
N LEU A 479 -4.19 -22.23 16.60
CA LEU A 479 -3.40 -23.32 17.18
C LEU A 479 -3.99 -23.86 18.49
N ASP A 480 -4.60 -22.98 19.31
CA ASP A 480 -5.33 -23.32 20.54
C ASP A 480 -6.56 -24.18 20.23
N MET A 481 -7.40 -23.73 19.28
CA MET A 481 -8.52 -24.52 18.77
C MET A 481 -8.11 -25.90 18.22
N LEU A 482 -6.88 -26.00 17.68
CA LEU A 482 -6.33 -27.23 17.11
C LEU A 482 -5.55 -28.08 18.12
N ASP A 483 -5.53 -27.68 19.40
CA ASP A 483 -4.73 -28.32 20.46
C ASP A 483 -3.26 -28.56 20.05
N SER A 484 -2.67 -27.57 19.37
CA SER A 484 -1.36 -27.67 18.73
C SER A 484 -0.35 -26.63 19.22
N LEU A 485 -0.67 -25.87 20.28
CA LEU A 485 0.17 -24.79 20.79
C LEU A 485 1.60 -25.23 21.11
N ASP A 486 1.76 -26.34 21.84
CA ASP A 486 3.08 -26.78 22.32
C ASP A 486 4.02 -27.18 21.17
N ARG A 487 3.48 -27.57 20.00
CA ARG A 487 4.29 -27.86 18.81
C ARG A 487 5.02 -26.63 18.26
N PHE A 488 4.55 -25.43 18.59
CA PHE A 488 5.09 -24.16 18.10
C PHE A 488 5.82 -23.36 19.19
N ARG A 489 6.19 -24.01 20.31
CA ARG A 489 6.85 -23.37 21.46
C ARG A 489 8.19 -22.71 21.12
N ASP A 490 8.89 -23.23 20.11
CA ASP A 490 10.19 -22.66 19.69
C ASP A 490 10.05 -21.35 18.91
N VAL A 491 8.84 -21.04 18.40
CA VAL A 491 8.61 -19.84 17.58
C VAL A 491 7.55 -18.90 18.15
N PHE A 492 6.82 -19.30 19.21
CA PHE A 492 5.86 -18.45 19.93
C PHE A 492 6.06 -18.52 21.45
N PRO A 493 5.79 -17.43 22.18
CA PRO A 493 5.79 -17.41 23.64
C PRO A 493 4.50 -18.08 24.17
N ILE A 494 4.44 -19.41 24.13
CA ILE A 494 3.24 -20.20 24.46
C ILE A 494 2.81 -20.03 25.92
N ASP A 495 3.75 -19.93 26.85
CA ASP A 495 3.43 -19.76 28.27
C ASP A 495 2.82 -18.37 28.52
N GLU A 496 3.38 -17.30 27.95
CA GLU A 496 2.76 -15.96 28.00
C GLU A 496 1.38 -15.93 27.33
N TYR A 497 1.20 -16.67 26.22
CA TYR A 497 -0.10 -16.78 25.58
C TYR A 497 -1.12 -17.44 26.51
N ARG A 498 -0.76 -18.51 27.22
CA ARG A 498 -1.65 -19.18 28.19
C ARG A 498 -2.07 -18.24 29.31
N GLU A 499 -1.15 -17.45 29.84
CA GLU A 499 -1.43 -16.42 30.85
C GLU A 499 -2.37 -15.32 30.32
N THR A 500 -2.19 -14.93 29.05
CA THR A 500 -2.98 -13.86 28.40
C THR A 500 -4.08 -14.38 27.49
N ARG A 501 -4.46 -15.65 27.60
CA ARG A 501 -5.39 -16.34 26.68
C ARG A 501 -6.74 -15.63 26.63
N PHE A 502 -7.25 -15.21 27.78
CA PHE A 502 -8.51 -14.49 27.89
C PHE A 502 -8.52 -13.18 27.06
N GLU A 503 -7.41 -12.45 27.01
CA GLU A 503 -7.27 -11.26 26.17
C GLU A 503 -7.37 -11.59 24.68
N SER A 504 -6.85 -12.75 24.27
CA SER A 504 -6.99 -13.24 22.90
C SER A 504 -8.43 -13.63 22.58
N LEU A 505 -9.21 -14.13 23.54
CA LEU A 505 -10.65 -14.38 23.35
C LEU A 505 -11.46 -13.08 23.28
N VAL A 506 -11.10 -12.05 24.03
CA VAL A 506 -11.67 -10.69 23.89
C VAL A 506 -11.37 -10.14 22.47
N TYR A 507 -10.13 -10.31 22.00
CA TYR A 507 -9.75 -9.97 20.63
C TYR A 507 -10.57 -10.76 19.60
N LEU A 508 -10.74 -12.07 19.79
CA LEU A 508 -11.54 -12.95 18.93
C LEU A 508 -12.98 -12.44 18.80
N PHE A 509 -13.63 -12.07 19.90
CA PHE A 509 -14.99 -11.54 19.88
C PHE A 509 -15.09 -10.24 19.06
N SER A 510 -14.12 -9.33 19.19
CA SER A 510 -14.09 -8.09 18.40
C SER A 510 -13.93 -8.32 16.89
N HIS A 511 -13.42 -9.49 16.48
CA HIS A 511 -13.18 -9.89 15.09
C HIS A 511 -14.05 -11.08 14.65
N LYS A 512 -15.13 -11.39 15.36
CA LYS A 512 -15.98 -12.58 15.14
C LYS A 512 -16.62 -12.70 13.74
N ARG A 513 -16.62 -11.62 12.97
CA ARG A 513 -17.13 -11.57 11.57
C ARG A 513 -16.02 -11.61 10.51
N SER A 514 -14.76 -11.65 10.92
CA SER A 514 -13.63 -11.72 10.00
C SER A 514 -13.57 -13.09 9.32
N SER A 515 -13.27 -13.14 8.02
CA SER A 515 -13.00 -14.38 7.26
C SER A 515 -12.00 -15.29 8.00
N TYR A 516 -10.93 -14.72 8.54
CA TYR A 516 -9.90 -15.43 9.29
C TYR A 516 -10.31 -16.09 10.61
N LEU A 517 -11.35 -15.56 11.29
CA LEU A 517 -11.63 -15.89 12.69
C LEU A 517 -13.06 -16.36 12.96
N ALA A 518 -13.96 -16.26 11.98
CA ALA A 518 -15.36 -16.67 12.17
C ALA A 518 -15.47 -18.14 12.61
N GLY A 519 -14.76 -19.06 11.95
CA GLY A 519 -14.73 -20.48 12.34
C GLY A 519 -14.13 -20.73 13.73
N VAL A 520 -13.06 -20.00 14.08
CA VAL A 520 -12.42 -20.08 15.40
C VAL A 520 -13.34 -19.56 16.51
N PHE A 521 -14.08 -18.49 16.23
CA PHE A 521 -15.08 -17.94 17.14
C PHE A 521 -16.21 -18.93 17.40
N GLN A 522 -16.77 -19.55 16.35
CA GLN A 522 -17.83 -20.55 16.50
C GLN A 522 -17.36 -21.74 17.35
N HIS A 523 -16.16 -22.24 17.08
CA HIS A 523 -15.59 -23.33 17.88
C HIS A 523 -15.56 -23.01 19.39
N PHE A 524 -15.00 -21.86 19.79
CA PHE A 524 -14.93 -21.51 21.22
C PHE A 524 -16.28 -21.14 21.84
N MET A 525 -17.26 -20.69 21.03
CA MET A 525 -18.63 -20.53 21.50
C MET A 525 -19.28 -21.87 21.85
N GLU A 526 -18.94 -22.94 21.13
CA GLU A 526 -19.44 -24.29 21.36
C GLU A 526 -18.69 -24.99 22.51
N THR A 527 -17.36 -24.89 22.55
CA THR A 527 -16.52 -25.62 23.52
C THR A 527 -16.34 -24.89 24.84
N GLU A 528 -16.37 -23.55 24.85
CA GLU A 528 -16.12 -22.71 26.05
C GLU A 528 -17.14 -21.55 26.21
N PRO A 529 -18.46 -21.81 26.16
CA PRO A 529 -19.49 -20.77 26.09
C PRO A 529 -19.45 -19.77 27.27
N LEU A 530 -19.14 -20.25 28.47
CA LEU A 530 -19.06 -19.39 29.67
C LEU A 530 -17.89 -18.41 29.58
N LEU A 531 -16.75 -18.84 29.03
CA LEU A 531 -15.58 -17.98 28.89
C LEU A 531 -15.79 -16.95 27.78
N MET A 532 -16.40 -17.37 26.67
CA MET A 532 -16.76 -16.46 25.58
C MET A 532 -17.79 -15.39 26.00
N LYS A 533 -18.77 -15.74 26.84
CA LYS A 533 -19.70 -14.77 27.43
C LYS A 533 -18.99 -13.75 28.34
N LYS A 534 -17.95 -14.17 29.07
CA LYS A 534 -17.10 -13.23 29.83
C LYS A 534 -16.31 -12.31 28.91
N ALA A 535 -15.72 -12.85 27.84
CA ALA A 535 -14.97 -12.07 26.85
C ALA A 535 -15.85 -11.03 26.14
N GLU A 536 -17.10 -11.38 25.82
CA GLU A 536 -18.11 -10.44 25.29
C GLU A 536 -18.37 -9.28 26.26
N LYS A 537 -18.66 -9.57 27.53
CA LYS A 537 -18.89 -8.53 28.55
C LYS A 537 -17.70 -7.59 28.67
N GLU A 538 -16.50 -8.14 28.73
CA GLU A 538 -15.27 -7.36 28.85
C GLU A 538 -15.04 -6.48 27.61
N PHE A 539 -15.30 -6.99 26.41
CA PHE A 539 -15.25 -6.18 25.20
C PHE A 539 -16.27 -5.03 25.22
N MET A 540 -17.51 -5.29 25.65
CA MET A 540 -18.57 -4.28 25.73
C MET A 540 -18.25 -3.20 26.76
N ARG A 541 -17.67 -3.58 27.91
CA ARG A 541 -17.15 -2.67 28.94
C ARG A 541 -16.07 -1.75 28.39
N ARG A 542 -15.04 -2.31 27.72
CA ARG A 542 -13.95 -1.55 27.10
C ARG A 542 -14.40 -0.63 25.98
N SER A 543 -15.45 -1.01 25.26
CA SER A 543 -15.99 -0.25 24.13
C SER A 543 -16.97 0.86 24.56
N GLY A 544 -17.25 1.02 25.85
CA GLY A 544 -18.25 1.96 26.36
C GLY A 544 -19.70 1.62 25.95
N LYS A 545 -19.97 0.36 25.60
CA LYS A 545 -21.29 -0.14 25.14
C LYS A 545 -22.04 -0.91 26.21
N GLU A 546 -21.54 -0.93 27.44
CA GLU A 546 -22.23 -1.54 28.56
C GLU A 546 -23.45 -0.69 28.92
N LYS A 547 -24.66 -1.21 28.66
CA LYS A 547 -25.87 -0.63 29.24
C LYS A 547 -25.77 -0.82 30.75
N VAL A 548 -25.59 0.28 31.48
CA VAL A 548 -25.74 0.30 32.94
C VAL A 548 -27.11 -0.31 33.26
N PRO A 549 -27.20 -1.36 34.10
CA PRO A 549 -28.49 -1.81 34.59
C PRO A 549 -29.11 -0.64 35.35
N VAL A 550 -30.27 -0.17 34.90
CA VAL A 550 -31.10 0.72 35.71
C VAL A 550 -31.45 -0.07 36.96
N LEU A 551 -30.85 0.30 38.09
CA LEU A 551 -31.31 -0.12 39.40
C LEU A 551 -32.76 0.32 39.49
N GLN A 552 -33.69 -0.64 39.46
CA GLN A 552 -35.04 -0.41 39.95
C GLN A 552 -34.90 -0.06 41.43
N SER A 553 -35.13 1.21 41.76
CA SER A 553 -35.37 1.64 43.12
C SER A 553 -36.70 1.03 43.55
N ASP A 554 -36.63 -0.01 44.37
CA ASP A 554 -37.74 -0.40 45.22
C ASP A 554 -38.04 0.75 46.20
N GLY A 555 -39.33 0.93 46.45
CA GLY A 555 -39.93 2.20 46.80
C GLY A 555 -39.80 2.64 48.26
N VAL A 556 -40.18 3.90 48.46
CA VAL A 556 -40.76 4.41 49.70
C VAL A 556 -41.84 5.41 49.30
N ASP A 557 -43.09 4.99 49.50
CA ASP A 557 -44.26 5.87 49.63
C ASP A 557 -44.89 5.50 50.97
N ALA A 558 -44.49 6.24 52.02
CA ALA A 558 -45.17 6.51 53.30
C ALA A 558 -44.19 7.20 54.26
#